data_AF-X1HXD5-F1
#
_entry.id   AF-X1HXD5-F1
#
_cell.length_a   1.000
_cell.length_b   1.000
_cell.length_c   1.000
_cell.angle_alpha   90.00
_cell.angle_beta   90.00
_cell.angle_gamma   90.00
#
_symmetry.space_group_name_H-M   'P 1'
#
loop_
_entity.id
_entity.type
_entity.pdbx_description
1 polymer ?
#
loop_
_entity_poly.entity_id
_entity_poly.type
_entity_poly.pdbx_seq_one_letter_code
_entity_poly.pdbx_strand_id
1 'polypeptide(L)' 'MTKKLKIEQMFAFVACDEEGEGVMGFKGSDGWMPMVGADMDRVKSLLPMAVAMGVDFKILKFEGRVDITDQIMEQVKK' A
#
# COMPACT_ATOMS: atom_id res chain seq x y z
N MET A 1 -17.06 -6.57 24.21
CA MET A 1 -16.13 -5.56 23.68
C MET A 1 -15.79 -5.93 22.25
N THR A 2 -16.18 -5.12 21.27
CA THR A 2 -15.85 -5.36 19.86
C THR A 2 -14.37 -5.04 19.64
N LYS A 3 -13.59 -6.00 19.15
CA LYS A 3 -12.17 -5.81 18.85
C LYS A 3 -12.03 -4.71 17.79
N LYS A 4 -11.26 -3.65 18.08
CA LYS A 4 -10.97 -2.61 17.09
C LYS A 4 -10.12 -3.21 15.96
N LEU A 5 -10.49 -2.91 14.71
CA LEU A 5 -9.66 -3.25 13.56
C LEU A 5 -8.37 -2.42 13.64
N LYS A 6 -7.24 -3.12 13.59
CA LYS A 6 -5.91 -2.50 13.61
C LYS A 6 -5.06 -3.17 12.54
N ILE A 7 -4.52 -2.35 11.64
CA ILE A 7 -3.54 -2.79 10.63
C ILE A 7 -2.20 -2.92 11.37
N GLU A 8 -1.62 -4.12 11.35
CA GLU A 8 -0.29 -4.43 11.93
C GLU A 8 0.77 -4.71 10.86
N GLN A 9 0.31 -5.06 9.65
CA GLN A 9 1.14 -5.30 8.48
C GLN A 9 0.43 -4.75 7.25
N MET A 10 1.21 -4.41 6.23
CA MET A 10 0.71 -3.93 4.95
C MET A 10 1.51 -4.59 3.83
N PHE A 11 0.84 -4.90 2.74
CA PHE A 11 1.43 -5.44 1.53
C PHE A 11 1.22 -4.42 0.42
N ALA A 12 2.29 -4.00 -0.27
CA ALA A 12 2.18 -3.06 -1.39
C ALA A 12 2.62 -3.73 -2.68
N PHE A 13 1.85 -3.52 -3.75
CA PHE A 13 2.29 -3.82 -5.11
C PHE A 13 3.17 -2.67 -5.58
N VAL A 14 4.39 -2.98 -6.00
CA VAL A 14 5.43 -2.02 -6.35
C VAL A 14 5.95 -2.32 -7.74
N ALA A 15 5.86 -1.35 -8.63
CA ALA A 15 6.53 -1.38 -9.93
C ALA A 15 7.95 -0.85 -9.77
N CYS A 16 8.86 -1.33 -10.62
CA CYS A 16 10.24 -0.87 -10.64
C CYS A 16 10.64 -0.57 -12.08
N ASP A 17 11.11 0.64 -12.33
CA ASP A 17 11.66 1.06 -13.61
C ASP A 17 13.04 1.74 -13.42
N GLU A 18 13.52 2.43 -14.45
CA GLU A 18 14.82 3.12 -14.42
C GLU A 18 14.85 4.30 -13.41
N GLU A 19 13.69 4.83 -13.02
CA GLU A 19 13.57 5.92 -12.05
C GLU A 19 13.48 5.40 -10.61
N GLY A 20 13.09 4.13 -10.42
CA GLY A 20 13.16 3.44 -9.14
C GLY A 20 11.90 2.63 -8.81
N GLU A 21 11.64 2.46 -7.51
CA GLU A 21 10.48 1.71 -7.02
C GLU A 21 9.32 2.64 -6.66
N GLY A 22 8.11 2.32 -7.12
CA GLY A 22 6.89 3.08 -6.87
C GLY A 22 5.70 2.21 -6.54
N VAL A 23 4.87 2.62 -5.57
CA VAL A 23 3.61 1.92 -5.25
C VAL A 23 2.64 2.04 -6.43
N MET A 24 2.16 0.90 -6.90
CA MET A 24 1.19 0.85 -7.98
C MET A 24 -0.16 1.41 -7.53
N GLY A 25 -0.85 2.08 -8.44
CA GLY A 25 -2.18 2.64 -8.20
C GLY A 25 -3.15 2.28 -9.32
N PHE A 26 -4.41 2.11 -8.95
CA PHE A 26 -5.52 1.96 -9.89
C PHE A 26 -6.37 3.23 -9.92
N LYS A 27 -6.76 3.68 -11.10
CA LYS A 27 -7.64 4.84 -11.25
C LYS A 27 -9.11 4.40 -11.19
N GLY A 28 -9.76 4.64 -10.06
CA GLY A 28 -11.20 4.47 -9.88
C GLY A 28 -11.99 5.71 -10.33
N SER A 29 -13.31 5.68 -10.12
CA SER A 29 -14.21 6.82 -10.41
C SER A 29 -13.86 8.05 -9.57
N ASP A 30 -13.46 7.84 -8.31
CA ASP A 30 -13.26 8.91 -7.33
C ASP A 30 -11.78 9.28 -7.14
N GLY A 31 -10.88 8.73 -7.97
CA GLY A 31 -9.46 9.06 -7.96
C GLY A 31 -8.53 7.85 -8.00
N TRP A 32 -7.27 8.11 -7.66
CA TRP A 32 -6.24 7.07 -7.60
C TRP A 32 -6.32 6.33 -6.28
N MET A 33 -6.40 5.00 -6.36
CA MET A 33 -6.38 4.11 -5.22
C MET A 33 -5.08 3.30 -5.22
N PRO A 34 -4.26 3.36 -4.16
CA PRO A 34 -3.05 2.56 -4.08
C PRO A 34 -3.38 1.07 -3.97
N MET A 35 -2.56 0.23 -4.59
CA MET A 35 -2.68 -1.22 -4.51
C MET A 35 -1.99 -1.72 -3.24
N VAL A 36 -2.70 -1.58 -2.11
CA VAL A 36 -2.25 -2.05 -0.79
C VAL A 36 -3.25 -3.00 -0.16
N GLY A 37 -2.75 -4.04 0.50
CA GLY A 37 -3.54 -5.00 1.28
C GLY A 37 -3.10 -5.01 2.74
N ALA A 38 -4.05 -5.13 3.68
CA ALA A 38 -3.75 -5.31 5.10
C ALA A 38 -3.70 -6.79 5.52
N ASP A 39 -4.12 -7.68 4.63
CA ASP A 39 -4.16 -9.13 4.81
C ASP A 39 -3.97 -9.85 3.47
N MET A 40 -3.71 -11.16 3.53
CA MET A 40 -3.44 -11.96 2.34
C MET A 40 -4.65 -12.16 1.44
N ASP A 41 -5.87 -12.07 1.96
CA ASP A 41 -7.08 -12.22 1.14
C ASP A 41 -7.25 -10.99 0.26
N ARG A 42 -6.97 -9.79 0.81
CA ARG A 42 -6.93 -8.55 0.04
C ARG A 42 -5.82 -8.59 -1.00
N VAL A 43 -4.61 -9.04 -0.66
CA VAL A 43 -3.50 -9.20 -1.63
C VAL A 43 -3.90 -10.11 -2.78
N LYS A 44 -4.47 -11.29 -2.49
CA LYS A 44 -4.95 -12.23 -3.52
C LYS A 44 -6.02 -11.60 -4.40
N SER A 45 -6.92 -10.79 -3.83
CA SER A 45 -7.96 -10.09 -4.60
C SER A 45 -7.40 -9.02 -5.56
N LEU A 46 -6.24 -8.42 -5.22
CA LEU A 46 -5.59 -7.38 -6.02
C LEU A 46 -4.69 -7.96 -7.12
N LEU A 47 -4.20 -9.18 -6.94
CA LEU A 47 -3.26 -9.81 -7.87
C LEU A 47 -3.75 -9.85 -9.33
N PRO A 48 -5.01 -10.22 -9.64
CA PRO A 48 -5.48 -10.20 -11.03
C PRO A 48 -5.44 -8.81 -11.67
N MET A 49 -5.69 -7.76 -10.89
CA MET A 49 -5.61 -6.37 -11.38
C MET A 49 -4.18 -5.99 -11.70
N ALA A 50 -3.22 -6.32 -10.83
CA ALA A 50 -1.80 -6.03 -11.05
C ALA A 50 -1.28 -6.76 -12.29
N VAL A 51 -1.63 -8.03 -12.47
CA VAL A 51 -1.26 -8.82 -13.65
C VAL A 51 -1.84 -8.21 -14.92
N ALA A 52 -3.09 -7.76 -14.89
CA ALA A 52 -3.74 -7.13 -16.05
C ALA A 52 -3.11 -5.79 -16.47
N MET A 53 -2.33 -5.14 -15.61
CA MET A 53 -1.61 -3.90 -15.96
C MET A 53 -0.42 -4.14 -16.87
N GLY A 54 0.07 -5.38 -17.00
CA GLY A 54 1.15 -5.74 -17.91
C GLY A 54 2.51 -5.10 -17.57
N VAL A 55 2.71 -4.71 -16.32
CA VAL A 55 3.96 -4.15 -15.80
C VAL A 55 4.65 -5.18 -14.90
N ASP A 56 5.98 -5.15 -14.84
CA ASP A 56 6.72 -5.94 -13.86
C ASP A 56 6.51 -5.35 -12.46
N PHE A 57 6.17 -6.21 -11.50
CA PHE A 57 5.89 -5.79 -10.14
C PHE A 57 6.39 -6.77 -9.08
N LYS A 58 6.60 -6.24 -7.88
CA LYS A 58 6.86 -6.99 -6.63
C LYS A 58 5.72 -6.77 -5.65
N ILE A 59 5.53 -7.72 -4.73
CA ILE A 59 4.64 -7.54 -3.58
C ILE A 59 5.53 -7.48 -2.33
N LEU A 60 5.62 -6.31 -1.72
CA LEU A 60 6.46 -6.08 -0.54
C LEU A 60 5.61 -6.14 0.72
N LYS A 61 6.09 -6.86 1.75
CA LYS A 61 5.47 -6.89 3.08
C LYS A 61 6.18 -5.89 3.99
N PHE A 62 5.41 -4.95 4.52
CA PHE A 62 5.81 -4.02 5.56
C PHE A 62 5.21 -4.44 6.89
N GLU A 63 6.04 -4.56 7.91
CA GLU A 63 5.67 -4.96 9.27
C GLU A 63 6.39 -4.11 10.31
N GLY A 64 5.97 -4.20 11.57
CA GLY A 64 6.51 -3.36 12.63
C GLY A 64 5.91 -1.96 12.61
N ARG A 65 4.58 -1.87 12.67
CA ARG A 65 3.87 -0.59 12.72
C ARG A 65 4.40 0.31 13.83
N VAL A 66 4.83 1.52 13.46
CA VAL A 66 5.11 2.63 14.36
C VAL A 66 4.20 3.79 13.99
N ASP A 67 3.51 4.36 14.98
CA ASP A 67 2.69 5.55 14.78
C ASP A 67 3.57 6.79 15.00
N ILE A 68 3.82 7.53 13.92
CA ILE A 68 4.71 8.71 13.92
C ILE A 68 3.98 10.00 13.56
N THR A 69 2.63 10.00 13.56
CA THR A 69 1.83 11.12 13.06
C THR A 69 2.22 12.45 13.72
N ASP A 70 2.31 12.50 15.04
CA ASP A 70 2.64 13.74 15.75
C ASP A 70 4.04 14.27 15.39
N GLN A 71 5.03 13.37 15.27
CA GLN A 71 6.40 13.72 14.90
C GLN A 71 6.46 14.38 13.51
N ILE A 72 5.70 13.85 12.55
CA ILE A 72 5.62 14.42 11.20
C ILE A 72 4.86 15.75 11.21
N MET A 73 3.75 15.82 11.94
CA MET A 73 2.95 17.05 12.03
C MET A 73 3.73 18.22 12.65
N GLU A 74 4.66 17.95 13.57
CA GLU A 74 5.55 18.97 14.12
C GLU A 74 6.60 19.46 13.13
N GLN A 75 7.11 18.58 12.25
CA GLN A 75 8.11 18.94 11.23
C GLN A 75 7.52 19.84 10.15
N VAL A 76 6.27 19.61 9.74
CA VAL A 76 5.61 20.38 8.67
C VAL A 76 5.14 21.76 9.13
N LYS A 77 4.95 21.97 10.44
CA LYS A 77 4.53 23.28 11.00
C LYS A 77 5.68 24.28 11.14
N LYS A 78 6.93 23.87 10.93
CA LYS A 78 8.12 24.73 10.93
C LYS A 78 8.41 25.24 9.53
#